data_AF-A0A965HJ61-F1
#
_entry.id   AF-A0A965HJ61-F1
#
_cell.length_a   1.000
_cell.length_b   1.000
_cell.length_c   1.000
_cell.angle_alpha   90.00
_cell.angle_beta   90.00
_cell.angle_gamma   90.00
#
_symmetry.space_group_name_H-M   'P 1'
#
loop_
_entity.id
_entity.type
_entity.pdbx_description
1 polymer ?
#
loop_
_entity_poly.entity_id
_entity_poly.type
_entity_poly.pdbx_seq_one_letter_code
_entity_poly.pdbx_strand_id
1 'polypeptide(L)'
;MYRFFAVAFQAAPGTTYMDQLYDAVTSGMSTEQIVEVFTTKSQFTNVYPRFMSNKDFATKLVANVVGNSATDAAKAQAVSDIEGALAAGFTRGKVIYQIFTNLANKTATDPDWAGTAKQMA
;
A
#
# COMPACT_ATOMS: atom_id res chain seq x y z
N MET A 1 -9.61 5.18 2.61
CA MET A 1 -8.41 5.91 2.12
C MET A 1 -7.45 6.30 3.26
N TYR A 2 -7.93 6.95 4.33
CA TYR A 2 -7.12 7.33 5.51
C TYR A 2 -6.44 6.15 6.23
N ARG A 3 -7.22 5.12 6.60
CA ARG A 3 -6.72 3.94 7.33
C ARG A 3 -5.67 3.17 6.55
N PHE A 4 -5.83 3.17 5.23
CA PHE A 4 -4.92 2.56 4.28
C PHE A 4 -3.51 3.19 4.38
N PHE A 5 -3.42 4.51 4.27
CA PHE A 5 -2.16 5.22 4.37
C PHE A 5 -1.50 5.03 5.75
N ALA A 6 -2.29 5.02 6.83
CA ALA A 6 -1.77 4.72 8.17
C ALA A 6 -1.16 3.30 8.26
N VAL A 7 -1.82 2.29 7.67
CA VAL A 7 -1.38 0.88 7.73
C VAL A 7 -0.15 0.65 6.86
N ALA A 8 -0.19 1.08 5.59
CA ALA A 8 0.93 0.85 4.68
C ALA A 8 2.16 1.66 5.07
N PHE A 9 2.00 2.90 5.57
CA PHE A 9 3.12 3.76 5.91
C PHE A 9 3.59 3.58 7.36
N GLN A 10 2.91 2.73 8.16
CA GLN A 10 3.15 2.53 9.59
C GLN A 10 3.32 3.87 10.36
N ALA A 11 2.72 4.94 9.83
CA ALA A 11 2.84 6.27 10.37
C ALA A 11 1.64 6.48 11.30
N ALA A 12 1.93 6.89 12.53
CA ALA A 12 0.89 7.38 13.42
C ALA A 12 0.08 8.44 12.64
N PRO A 13 -1.26 8.37 12.61
CA PRO A 13 -2.06 9.38 11.93
C PRO A 13 -1.84 10.73 12.64
N GLY A 14 -0.91 11.53 12.13
CA GLY A 14 -0.63 12.87 12.61
C GLY A 14 -1.38 13.89 11.77
N THR A 15 -1.76 15.00 12.38
CA THR A 15 -2.42 16.14 11.70
C THR A 15 -1.67 16.52 10.42
N THR A 16 -0.34 16.62 10.45
CA THR A 16 0.49 16.94 9.28
C THR A 16 0.31 16.00 8.09
N TYR A 17 0.11 14.70 8.33
CA TYR A 17 -0.11 13.74 7.24
C TYR A 17 -1.48 13.93 6.60
N MET A 18 -2.46 14.27 7.43
CA MET A 18 -3.85 14.44 7.03
C MET A 18 -4.10 15.79 6.37
N ASP A 19 -3.40 16.82 6.82
CA ASP A 19 -3.34 18.13 6.17
C ASP A 19 -2.72 17.98 4.77
N GLN A 20 -1.60 17.24 4.63
CA GLN A 20 -0.99 16.98 3.32
C GLN A 20 -1.88 16.18 2.38
N LEU A 21 -2.66 15.22 2.90
CA LEU A 21 -3.60 14.45 2.09
C LEU A 21 -4.77 15.35 1.65
N TYR A 22 -5.28 16.17 2.56
CA TYR A 22 -6.34 17.15 2.28
C TYR A 22 -5.89 18.19 1.25
N ASP A 23 -4.69 18.76 1.39
CA ASP A 23 -4.10 19.70 0.44
C ASP A 23 -3.89 19.06 -0.95
N ALA A 24 -3.48 17.80 -1.00
CA ALA A 24 -3.28 17.10 -2.28
C ALA A 24 -4.62 16.80 -2.98
N VAL A 25 -5.67 16.43 -2.23
CA VAL A 25 -7.02 16.24 -2.78
C VAL A 25 -7.62 17.57 -3.24
N THR A 26 -7.49 18.64 -2.45
CA THR A 26 -8.03 19.97 -2.78
C THR A 26 -7.30 20.65 -3.93
N SER A 27 -6.03 20.31 -4.17
CA SER A 27 -5.28 20.77 -5.36
C SER A 27 -5.63 20.01 -6.64
N GLY A 28 -6.55 19.04 -6.59
CA GLY A 28 -7.04 18.31 -7.76
C GLY A 28 -6.16 17.14 -8.20
N MET A 29 -5.21 16.69 -7.38
CA MET A 29 -4.40 15.50 -7.70
C MET A 29 -5.25 14.24 -7.70
N SER A 30 -4.98 13.35 -8.66
CA SER A 30 -5.55 12.00 -8.66
C SER A 30 -5.00 11.16 -7.49
N THR A 31 -5.75 10.13 -7.09
CA THR A 31 -5.33 9.22 -6.02
C THR A 31 -3.97 8.57 -6.31
N GLU A 32 -3.68 8.20 -7.56
CA GLU A 32 -2.38 7.65 -7.95
C GLU A 32 -1.24 8.66 -7.76
N GLN A 33 -1.42 9.90 -8.20
CA GLN A 33 -0.43 10.98 -8.01
C GLN A 33 -0.18 11.27 -6.52
N ILE A 34 -1.23 11.26 -5.71
CA ILE A 34 -1.11 11.41 -4.25
C ILE A 34 -0.24 10.27 -3.73
N VAL A 35 -0.55 9.02 -4.05
CA VAL A 35 0.23 7.87 -3.59
C VAL A 35 1.70 7.99 -4.01
N GLU A 36 1.99 8.36 -5.26
CA GLU A 36 3.36 8.60 -5.73
C GLU A 36 4.09 9.63 -4.86
N VAL A 37 3.50 10.82 -4.67
CA VAL A 37 4.07 11.87 -3.83
C VAL A 37 4.34 11.38 -2.41
N PHE A 38 3.40 10.63 -1.84
CA PHE A 38 3.53 10.13 -0.47
C PHE A 38 4.66 9.10 -0.34
N THR A 39 4.91 8.25 -1.35
CA THR A 39 6.06 7.33 -1.32
C THR A 39 7.42 8.03 -1.33
N THR A 40 7.48 9.32 -1.67
CA THR A 40 8.71 10.11 -1.60
C THR A 40 9.01 10.67 -0.21
N LYS A 41 8.02 10.72 0.68
CA LYS A 41 8.11 11.36 2.00
C LYS A 41 8.87 10.50 3.01
N SER A 42 9.45 11.15 4.02
CA SER A 42 10.25 10.47 5.05
C SER A 42 9.45 9.42 5.82
N GLN A 43 8.16 9.65 6.07
CA GLN A 43 7.26 8.70 6.71
C GLN A 43 7.25 7.35 5.96
N PHE A 44 7.24 7.38 4.62
CA PHE A 44 7.34 6.17 3.83
C PHE A 44 8.76 5.63 3.77
N THR A 45 9.74 6.47 3.45
CA THR A 45 11.11 6.01 3.20
C THR A 45 11.82 5.54 4.48
N ASN A 46 11.34 5.94 5.66
CA ASN A 46 11.82 5.41 6.94
C ASN A 46 11.37 3.95 7.16
N VAL A 47 10.20 3.58 6.64
CA VAL A 47 9.66 2.21 6.74
C VAL A 47 10.12 1.35 5.56
N TYR A 48 10.16 1.93 4.37
CA TYR A 48 10.62 1.29 3.13
C TYR A 48 11.77 2.10 2.51
N PRO A 49 13.00 1.95 3.03
CA PRO A 49 14.16 2.64 2.48
C PRO A 49 14.32 2.45 0.97
N ARG A 50 14.79 3.49 0.29
CA ARG A 50 14.92 3.48 -1.19
C ARG A 50 15.93 2.44 -1.68
N PHE A 51 16.91 2.07 -0.85
CA PHE A 51 17.91 1.04 -1.16
C PHE A 51 17.40 -0.40 -0.97
N MET A 52 16.18 -0.59 -0.44
CA MET A 52 15.59 -1.91 -0.25
C MET A 52 15.36 -2.60 -1.60
N SER A 53 15.64 -3.91 -1.69
CA SER A 53 15.36 -4.69 -2.89
C SER A 53 13.85 -4.75 -3.16
N ASN A 54 13.46 -5.07 -4.40
CA ASN A 54 12.04 -5.24 -4.75
C ASN A 54 11.38 -6.33 -3.89
N LYS A 55 12.09 -7.45 -3.68
CA LYS A 55 11.62 -8.57 -2.87
C LYS A 55 11.43 -8.20 -1.40
N ASP A 56 12.41 -7.51 -0.81
CA ASP A 56 12.33 -7.09 0.60
C ASP A 56 11.20 -6.07 0.79
N PHE A 57 11.04 -5.15 -0.16
CA PHE A 57 9.94 -4.20 -0.17
C PHE A 57 8.58 -4.92 -0.25
N ALA A 58 8.43 -5.83 -1.21
CA ALA A 58 7.22 -6.63 -1.40
C ALA A 58 6.84 -7.39 -0.12
N THR A 59 7.82 -8.10 0.45
CA THR A 59 7.65 -8.90 1.66
C THR A 59 7.21 -8.03 2.84
N LYS A 60 7.90 -6.91 3.06
CA LYS A 60 7.58 -6.00 4.17
C LYS A 60 6.22 -5.33 3.99
N LEU A 61 5.90 -4.92 2.76
CA LEU A 61 4.61 -4.29 2.45
C LEU A 61 3.46 -5.26 2.70
N VAL A 62 3.56 -6.50 2.20
CA VAL A 62 2.53 -7.53 2.43
C VAL A 62 2.38 -7.84 3.91
N ALA A 63 3.49 -8.00 4.65
CA ALA A 63 3.42 -8.24 6.09
C ALA A 63 2.70 -7.10 6.84
N ASN A 64 3.00 -5.84 6.50
CA ASN A 64 2.40 -4.67 7.14
C ASN A 64 0.92 -4.47 6.79
N VAL A 65 0.54 -4.74 5.53
CA VAL A 65 -0.82 -4.49 5.03
C VAL A 65 -1.77 -5.64 5.35
N VAL A 66 -1.29 -6.88 5.22
CA VAL A 66 -2.12 -8.09 5.30
C VAL A 66 -2.08 -8.68 6.70
N GLY A 67 -0.92 -8.68 7.36
CA GLY A 67 -0.74 -9.32 8.66
C GLY A 67 -1.26 -10.77 8.68
N ASN A 68 -2.23 -11.04 9.56
CA ASN A 68 -2.87 -12.35 9.71
C ASN A 68 -4.24 -12.45 9.01
N SER A 69 -4.59 -11.50 8.15
CA SER A 69 -5.91 -11.42 7.52
C SER A 69 -6.08 -12.26 6.25
N ALA A 70 -4.99 -12.86 5.77
CA ALA A 70 -4.95 -13.77 4.62
C ALA A 70 -4.05 -14.98 4.90
N THR A 71 -4.19 -16.02 4.08
CA THR A 71 -3.38 -17.24 4.17
C THR A 71 -1.92 -16.98 3.82
N ASP A 72 -1.02 -17.85 4.27
CA ASP A 72 0.41 -17.74 3.92
C ASP A 72 0.65 -17.91 2.41
N ALA A 73 -0.14 -18.78 1.75
CA ALA A 73 -0.09 -18.95 0.30
C ALA A 73 -0.51 -17.66 -0.44
N ALA A 74 -1.59 -17.01 -0.01
CA ALA A 74 -2.04 -15.75 -0.60
C ALA A 74 -1.00 -14.63 -0.40
N LYS A 75 -0.39 -14.54 0.79
CA LYS A 75 0.71 -13.59 1.05
C LYS A 75 1.92 -13.86 0.16
N ALA A 76 2.33 -15.12 0.00
CA ALA A 76 3.46 -15.49 -0.84
C ALA A 76 3.21 -15.12 -2.31
N GLN A 77 2.00 -15.38 -2.82
CA GLN A 77 1.61 -14.97 -4.17
C GLN A 77 1.66 -13.45 -4.34
N ALA A 78 1.10 -12.70 -3.38
CA ALA A 78 1.12 -11.24 -3.43
C ALA A 78 2.56 -10.68 -3.43
N VAL A 79 3.48 -11.27 -2.67
CA VAL A 79 4.90 -10.89 -2.71
C VAL A 79 5.47 -11.09 -4.12
N SER A 80 5.21 -12.25 -4.74
CA SER A 80 5.66 -12.55 -6.10
C SER A 80 5.10 -11.57 -7.13
N ASP A 81 3.80 -11.26 -7.04
CA ASP A 81 3.13 -10.35 -7.97
C ASP A 81 3.68 -8.93 -7.86
N ILE A 82 3.93 -8.46 -6.63
CA ILE A 82 4.53 -7.14 -6.38
C ILE A 82 5.96 -7.08 -6.91
N GLU A 83 6.77 -8.11 -6.62
CA GLU A 83 8.15 -8.18 -7.11
C GLU A 83 8.19 -8.15 -8.65
N GLY A 84 7.31 -8.93 -9.30
CA GLY A 84 7.16 -8.96 -10.75
C GLY A 84 6.75 -7.61 -11.34
N ALA A 85 5.79 -6.91 -10.72
CA ALA A 85 5.36 -5.58 -11.16
C ALA A 85 6.50 -4.55 -11.08
N LEU A 86 7.26 -4.56 -9.98
CA LEU A 86 8.42 -3.68 -9.81
C LEU A 86 9.54 -4.01 -10.80
N ALA A 87 9.78 -5.30 -11.07
CA ALA A 87 10.73 -5.74 -12.10
C ALA A 87 10.30 -5.32 -13.52
N ALA A 88 8.99 -5.24 -13.77
CA ALA A 88 8.41 -4.72 -15.00
C ALA A 88 8.43 -3.17 -15.10
N GLY A 89 9.03 -2.48 -14.14
CA GLY A 89 9.21 -1.03 -14.16
C GLY A 89 8.09 -0.24 -13.47
N PHE A 90 7.19 -0.89 -12.73
CA PHE A 90 6.25 -0.14 -11.89
C PHE A 90 7.00 0.57 -10.76
N THR A 91 6.55 1.76 -10.43
CA THR A 91 6.96 2.47 -9.22
C THR A 91 6.34 1.82 -8.00
N ARG A 92 6.95 2.02 -6.82
CA ARG A 92 6.37 1.58 -5.55
C ARG A 92 5.00 2.21 -5.31
N GLY A 93 4.82 3.48 -5.70
CA GLY A 93 3.54 4.18 -5.62
C GLY A 93 2.45 3.52 -6.46
N LYS A 94 2.73 3.25 -7.74
CA LYS A 94 1.81 2.56 -8.65
C LYS A 94 1.43 1.16 -8.18
N VAL A 95 2.39 0.38 -7.69
CA VAL A 95 2.11 -0.94 -7.10
C VAL A 95 1.14 -0.80 -5.93
N ILE A 96 1.44 0.12 -5.02
CA ILE A 96 0.61 0.42 -3.85
C ILE A 96 -0.81 0.81 -4.32
N TYR A 97 -0.96 1.76 -5.25
CA TYR A 97 -2.25 2.14 -5.84
C TYR A 97 -3.02 0.95 -6.45
N GLN A 98 -2.33 0.08 -7.20
CA GLN A 98 -2.95 -1.10 -7.82
C GLN A 98 -3.45 -2.09 -6.77
N ILE A 99 -2.69 -2.33 -5.70
CA ILE A 99 -3.11 -3.21 -4.60
C ILE A 99 -4.45 -2.74 -4.02
N PHE A 100 -4.66 -1.44 -3.81
CA PHE A 100 -5.95 -0.97 -3.27
C PHE A 100 -7.07 -1.03 -4.27
N THR A 101 -6.78 -0.72 -5.53
CA THR A 101 -7.77 -0.89 -6.59
C THR A 101 -8.24 -2.34 -6.64
N ASN A 102 -7.32 -3.30 -6.48
CA ASN A 102 -7.66 -4.72 -6.44
C ASN A 102 -8.43 -5.10 -5.16
N LEU A 103 -7.99 -4.65 -3.99
CA LEU A 103 -8.61 -4.97 -2.69
C LEU A 103 -10.01 -4.34 -2.55
N ALA A 104 -10.21 -3.11 -3.04
CA ALA A 104 -11.52 -2.45 -3.03
C ALA A 104 -12.56 -3.16 -3.90
N ASN A 105 -12.11 -3.90 -4.90
CA ASN A 105 -12.96 -4.71 -5.78
C ASN A 105 -13.17 -6.14 -5.26
N LYS A 106 -12.60 -6.51 -4.10
CA LYS A 106 -12.82 -7.83 -3.50
C LYS A 106 -14.18 -7.93 -2.83
N THR A 107 -14.81 -9.09 -2.98
CA THR A 107 -16.08 -9.38 -2.33
C THR A 107 -15.88 -9.76 -0.88
N ALA A 108 -16.94 -9.61 -0.06
CA ALA A 108 -16.92 -10.00 1.35
C ALA A 108 -16.74 -11.52 1.58
N THR A 109 -16.83 -12.31 0.51
CA THR A 109 -16.68 -13.77 0.48
C THR A 109 -15.43 -14.22 -0.28
N ASP A 110 -14.55 -13.30 -0.69
CA ASP A 110 -13.27 -13.67 -1.32
C ASP A 110 -12.46 -14.56 -0.35
N PRO A 111 -12.06 -15.77 -0.78
CA PRO A 111 -11.48 -16.76 0.12
C PRO A 111 -10.10 -16.35 0.67
N ASP A 112 -9.39 -15.48 -0.04
CA ASP A 112 -8.03 -15.08 0.30
C ASP A 112 -7.97 -13.68 0.91
N TRP A 113 -8.78 -12.74 0.38
CA TRP A 113 -8.59 -11.30 0.60
C TRP A 113 -9.75 -10.61 1.31
N ALA A 114 -10.86 -11.29 1.60
CA ALA A 114 -11.99 -10.66 2.28
C ALA A 114 -11.61 -10.10 3.66
N GLY A 115 -10.71 -10.78 4.38
CA GLY A 115 -10.19 -10.31 5.66
C GLY A 115 -9.42 -9.00 5.51
N THR A 116 -8.49 -8.95 4.56
CA THR A 116 -7.69 -7.75 4.27
C THR A 116 -8.56 -6.60 3.75
N ALA A 117 -9.50 -6.88 2.84
CA ALA A 117 -10.40 -5.87 2.30
C ALA A 117 -11.24 -5.19 3.41
N LYS A 118 -11.72 -5.97 4.39
CA LYS A 118 -12.45 -5.45 5.56
C LYS A 118 -11.60 -4.55 6.46
N GLN A 119 -10.29 -4.79 6.57
CA GLN A 119 -9.39 -3.93 7.35
C GLN A 119 -9.17 -2.55 6.72
N MET A 120 -9.39 -2.45 5.40
CA MET A 120 -9.15 -1.25 4.62
C MET A 120 -10.40 -0.37 4.41
N ALA A 121 -11.59 -0.91 4.73
CA ALA A 121 -12.86 -0.20 4.78
C ALA A 121 -12.94 0.73 6.01
#